data_AF-A0A8S3SZE3-F1
#
_entry.id   AF-A0A8S3SZE3-F1
#
_cell.length_a   1.000
_cell.length_b   1.000
_cell.length_c   1.000
_cell.angle_alpha   90.00
_cell.angle_beta   90.00
_cell.angle_gamma   90.00
#
_symmetry.space_group_name_H-M   'P 1'
#
loop_
_entity.id
_entity.type
_entity.pdbx_description
1 polymer ?
#
loop_
_entity_poly.entity_id
_entity_poly.type
_entity_poly.pdbx_seq_one_letter_code
_entity_poly.pdbx_strand_id
1 'polypeptide(L)'
;MNNLFKWIFLLQIVIVASEDMDTVQCKYPCSCNFKTKSATCNARHLRYIPRLPSDIKTVKFVQNNFTYLDKYFFRNLTSYNRIVTLNLTDNLIHYISTNAFLEFKYLMTLDVSKEPNLNITMLQQSLYSLPVRQMSFIQFSGNGWRTLPTNFFLPFINSYRTSFSISLTRNKLQSIDSKLFLFLLNLKTLNLAWNSIKNVTLENAISVRVLNLNSNFVRDIPVWCGPRNKTMVPNLQKLYLSDNSIAEMDSFSFRCLGNLKILNLDANNFRTLQSNTFSELQSLNTLYISENTRLKTIEDYAFNVSSLQFLYFTRNHYQFNKGIHYNYNPKNLFMQCPDLEQLDMSYNNLQPETSIIISEIYFVH
;
A
#
# COMPACT_ATOMS: atom_id res chain seq x y z
N MET A 1 70.65 -29.05 6.39
CA MET A 1 69.57 -29.37 5.41
C MET A 1 68.19 -29.57 6.06
N ASN A 2 67.83 -28.93 7.18
CA ASN A 2 66.56 -29.22 7.90
C ASN A 2 65.60 -28.04 8.15
N ASN A 3 65.91 -26.83 7.69
CA ASN A 3 65.01 -25.69 7.85
C ASN A 3 64.27 -25.30 6.56
N LEU A 4 64.80 -25.58 5.37
CA LEU A 4 64.10 -25.29 4.11
C LEU A 4 62.86 -26.19 3.90
N PHE A 5 62.93 -27.45 4.32
CA PHE A 5 61.81 -28.40 4.22
C PHE A 5 60.66 -28.09 5.17
N LYS A 6 60.92 -27.51 6.35
CA LYS A 6 59.86 -27.08 7.28
C LYS A 6 59.04 -25.92 6.74
N TRP A 7 59.67 -24.97 6.04
CA TRP A 7 58.96 -23.86 5.40
C TRP A 7 58.20 -24.29 4.16
N ILE A 8 58.70 -25.25 3.38
CA ILE A 8 57.96 -25.83 2.25
C ILE A 8 56.73 -26.61 2.74
N PHE A 9 56.84 -27.35 3.86
CA PHE A 9 55.69 -28.03 4.47
C PHE A 9 54.69 -27.04 5.08
N LEU A 10 55.14 -25.95 5.72
CA LEU A 10 54.24 -24.89 6.21
C LEU A 10 53.57 -24.11 5.08
N LEU A 11 54.28 -23.83 3.97
CA LEU A 11 53.67 -23.26 2.77
C LEU A 11 52.70 -24.25 2.11
N GLN A 12 53.01 -25.55 2.05
CA GLN A 12 52.08 -26.55 1.56
C GLN A 12 50.86 -26.74 2.47
N ILE A 13 51.01 -26.62 3.80
CA ILE A 13 49.88 -26.64 4.74
C ILE A 13 49.01 -25.37 4.61
N VAL A 14 49.62 -24.21 4.36
CA VAL A 14 48.87 -22.96 4.09
C VAL A 14 48.24 -22.96 2.69
N ILE A 15 48.84 -23.62 1.70
CA ILE A 15 48.30 -23.77 0.34
C ILE A 15 47.23 -24.88 0.27
N VAL A 16 47.25 -25.88 1.16
CA VAL A 16 46.24 -26.96 1.23
C VAL A 16 45.11 -26.65 2.24
N ALA A 17 45.24 -25.58 3.04
CA ALA A 17 44.17 -25.06 3.89
C ALA A 17 43.50 -23.79 3.34
N SER A 18 43.68 -23.47 2.05
CA SER A 18 42.57 -22.90 1.29
C SER A 18 41.74 -24.07 0.77
N GLU A 19 41.05 -24.77 1.68
CA GLU A 19 39.75 -25.31 1.28
C GLU A 19 39.04 -24.12 0.65
N ASP A 20 38.76 -24.22 -0.65
CA ASP A 20 37.91 -23.30 -1.37
C ASP A 20 36.83 -22.85 -0.40
N MET A 21 36.88 -21.58 0.00
CA MET A 21 35.85 -20.99 0.82
C MET A 21 34.62 -21.06 -0.07
N ASP A 22 33.90 -22.19 0.06
CA ASP A 22 32.97 -22.73 -0.93
C ASP A 22 32.28 -21.54 -1.56
N THR A 23 32.67 -21.20 -2.79
CA THR A 23 31.84 -20.32 -3.59
C THR A 23 30.62 -21.18 -3.80
N VAL A 24 29.66 -21.08 -2.87
CA VAL A 24 28.39 -21.78 -2.95
C VAL A 24 27.78 -21.21 -4.21
N GLN A 25 28.09 -21.86 -5.33
CA GLN A 25 27.54 -21.51 -6.61
C GLN A 25 26.04 -21.67 -6.45
N CYS A 26 25.28 -20.81 -7.11
CA CYS A 26 23.84 -20.92 -7.04
C CYS A 26 23.41 -22.22 -7.73
N LYS A 27 23.27 -23.27 -6.93
CA LYS A 27 22.90 -24.60 -7.39
C LYS A 27 21.38 -24.73 -7.42
N TYR A 28 20.92 -25.60 -8.30
CA TYR A 28 19.55 -26.09 -8.29
C TYR A 28 19.16 -26.49 -6.85
N PRO A 29 17.97 -26.12 -6.34
CA PRO A 29 16.75 -25.73 -7.06
C PRO A 29 16.54 -24.22 -7.25
N CYS A 30 17.52 -23.37 -6.90
CA CYS A 30 17.37 -21.92 -6.94
C CYS A 30 18.10 -21.29 -8.14
N SER A 31 17.62 -20.13 -8.57
CA SER A 31 18.28 -19.26 -9.55
C SER A 31 18.70 -17.96 -8.86
N CYS A 32 19.96 -17.56 -9.02
CA CYS A 32 20.52 -16.38 -8.36
C CYS A 32 20.95 -15.32 -9.37
N ASN A 33 20.79 -14.07 -8.96
CA ASN A 33 21.31 -12.90 -9.65
C ASN A 33 22.24 -12.17 -8.68
N PHE A 34 23.54 -12.23 -8.95
CA PHE A 34 24.59 -11.65 -8.09
C PHE A 34 24.66 -10.12 -8.20
N LYS A 35 24.23 -9.53 -9.33
CA LYS A 35 24.15 -8.07 -9.49
C LYS A 35 23.11 -7.47 -8.55
N THR A 36 21.94 -8.10 -8.45
CA THR A 36 20.85 -7.68 -7.55
C THR A 36 20.91 -8.37 -6.19
N LYS A 37 21.87 -9.27 -5.95
CA LYS A 37 22.02 -10.08 -4.73
C LYS A 37 20.74 -10.81 -4.34
N SER A 38 20.07 -11.41 -5.33
CA SER A 38 18.76 -12.03 -5.16
C SER A 38 18.74 -13.49 -5.57
N ALA A 39 18.01 -14.35 -4.85
CA ALA A 39 17.74 -15.73 -5.24
C ALA A 39 16.23 -16.00 -5.35
N THR A 40 15.84 -16.80 -6.34
CA THR A 40 14.45 -17.22 -6.59
C THR A 40 14.37 -18.74 -6.67
N CYS A 41 13.48 -19.32 -5.89
CA CYS A 41 13.31 -20.76 -5.73
C CYS A 41 11.81 -21.10 -5.82
N ASN A 42 11.14 -20.62 -6.86
CA ASN A 42 9.69 -20.67 -6.97
C ASN A 42 9.17 -21.94 -7.63
N ALA A 43 7.99 -22.42 -7.23
CA ALA A 43 7.28 -23.53 -7.88
C ALA A 43 8.11 -24.83 -7.97
N ARG A 44 8.84 -25.17 -6.89
CA ARG A 44 9.73 -26.35 -6.84
C ARG A 44 9.27 -27.39 -5.81
N HIS A 45 8.07 -27.25 -5.27
CA HIS A 45 7.51 -28.13 -4.23
C HIS A 45 8.42 -28.31 -3.00
N LEU A 46 9.27 -27.31 -2.72
CA LEU A 46 10.23 -27.39 -1.63
C LEU A 46 9.50 -27.50 -0.29
N ARG A 47 10.09 -28.29 0.61
CA ARG A 47 9.67 -28.44 2.00
C ARG A 47 10.76 -28.01 2.99
N TYR A 48 11.83 -27.43 2.48
CA TYR A 48 12.99 -26.96 3.24
C TYR A 48 13.61 -25.76 2.50
N ILE A 49 14.46 -25.00 3.21
CA ILE A 49 15.22 -23.92 2.60
C ILE A 49 16.63 -24.41 2.20
N PRO A 50 16.99 -24.42 0.90
CA PRO A 50 18.34 -24.75 0.47
C PRO A 50 19.35 -23.70 0.92
N ARG A 51 20.63 -24.10 1.05
CA ARG A 51 21.72 -23.18 1.30
C ARG A 51 21.94 -22.29 0.07
N LEU A 52 22.13 -21.00 0.29
CA LEU A 52 22.35 -20.00 -0.74
C LEU A 52 23.76 -19.39 -0.62
N PRO A 53 24.29 -18.80 -1.70
CA PRO A 53 25.49 -17.98 -1.62
C PRO A 53 25.34 -16.88 -0.55
N SER A 54 26.38 -16.60 0.23
CA SER A 54 26.33 -15.74 1.43
C SER A 54 26.02 -14.27 1.14
N ASP A 55 26.28 -13.81 -0.08
CA ASP A 55 26.06 -12.43 -0.52
C ASP A 55 24.59 -12.11 -0.85
N ILE A 56 23.74 -13.13 -0.99
CA ILE A 56 22.30 -12.98 -1.25
C ILE A 56 21.61 -12.26 -0.09
N LYS A 57 20.79 -11.26 -0.43
CA LYS A 57 20.00 -10.44 0.50
C LYS A 57 18.50 -10.51 0.26
N THR A 58 18.08 -10.81 -0.97
CA THR A 58 16.67 -10.91 -1.34
C THR A 58 16.37 -12.34 -1.76
N VAL A 59 15.38 -12.97 -1.13
CA VAL A 59 15.02 -14.35 -1.42
C VAL A 59 13.52 -14.48 -1.68
N LYS A 60 13.17 -15.27 -2.70
CA LYS A 60 11.80 -15.59 -3.07
C LYS A 60 11.61 -17.10 -3.08
N PHE A 61 10.67 -17.58 -2.27
CA PHE A 61 10.25 -18.97 -2.20
C PHE A 61 8.77 -19.10 -2.55
N VAL A 62 8.32 -18.52 -3.66
CA VAL A 62 6.89 -18.46 -4.00
C VAL A 62 6.40 -19.83 -4.48
N GLN A 63 5.17 -20.24 -4.13
CA GLN A 63 4.59 -21.49 -4.65
C GLN A 63 5.38 -22.75 -4.26
N ASN A 64 5.77 -22.88 -2.99
CA ASN A 64 6.30 -24.15 -2.46
C ASN A 64 5.37 -24.72 -1.37
N ASN A 65 5.88 -25.64 -0.55
CA ASN A 65 5.09 -26.41 0.40
C ASN A 65 5.62 -26.19 1.83
N PHE A 66 5.84 -24.93 2.22
CA PHE A 66 6.35 -24.59 3.55
C PHE A 66 5.20 -24.46 4.55
N THR A 67 4.80 -25.58 5.15
CA THR A 67 3.58 -25.62 5.98
C THR A 67 3.77 -25.10 7.41
N TYR A 68 4.94 -25.34 7.99
CA TYR A 68 5.32 -24.98 9.36
C TYR A 68 6.65 -24.22 9.36
N LEU A 69 6.68 -23.05 10.00
CA LEU A 69 7.85 -22.19 10.02
C LEU A 69 8.33 -21.94 11.45
N ASP A 70 9.60 -22.25 11.73
CA ASP A 70 10.29 -21.89 12.96
C ASP A 70 11.71 -21.37 12.68
N LYS A 71 12.45 -21.00 13.72
CA LYS A 71 13.82 -20.49 13.56
C LYS A 71 14.78 -21.50 12.90
N TYR A 72 14.55 -22.80 13.08
CA TYR A 72 15.43 -23.85 12.56
C TYR A 72 15.17 -24.09 11.07
N PHE A 73 13.91 -23.99 10.64
CA PHE A 73 13.51 -23.99 9.24
C PHE A 73 14.29 -22.96 8.42
N PHE A 74 14.49 -21.76 9.00
CA PHE A 74 15.22 -20.65 8.37
C PHE A 74 16.74 -20.68 8.55
N ARG A 75 17.31 -21.67 9.25
CA ARG A 75 18.73 -21.69 9.65
C ARG A 75 19.70 -21.49 8.46
N ASN A 76 19.38 -22.06 7.30
CA ASN A 76 20.20 -21.93 6.10
C ASN A 76 20.25 -20.51 5.52
N LEU A 77 19.26 -19.67 5.82
CA LEU A 77 19.28 -18.25 5.48
C LEU A 77 19.96 -17.44 6.59
N THR A 78 19.60 -17.69 7.84
CA THR A 78 19.97 -16.79 8.95
C THR A 78 21.41 -16.98 9.43
N SER A 79 22.01 -18.15 9.21
CA SER A 79 23.38 -18.44 9.65
C SER A 79 24.45 -17.78 8.78
N TYR A 80 24.17 -17.55 7.50
CA TYR A 80 25.18 -17.14 6.52
C TYR A 80 24.79 -15.91 5.71
N ASN A 81 23.50 -15.59 5.62
CA ASN A 81 23.01 -14.46 4.82
C ASN A 81 22.52 -13.32 5.69
N ARG A 82 22.71 -12.10 5.17
CA ARG A 82 22.11 -10.88 5.73
C ARG A 82 20.82 -10.58 4.97
N ILE A 83 19.82 -11.45 5.13
CA ILE A 83 18.54 -11.32 4.41
C ILE A 83 17.84 -10.03 4.79
N VAL A 84 17.52 -9.23 3.77
CA VAL A 84 16.81 -7.96 3.83
C VAL A 84 15.36 -8.12 3.35
N THR A 85 15.13 -8.99 2.36
CA THR A 85 13.81 -9.24 1.79
C THR A 85 13.53 -10.73 1.75
N LEU A 86 12.43 -11.14 2.37
CA LEU A 86 11.96 -12.51 2.40
C LEU A 86 10.54 -12.59 1.83
N ASN A 87 10.37 -13.33 0.75
CA ASN A 87 9.07 -13.59 0.14
C ASN A 87 8.71 -15.08 0.26
N LEU A 88 7.62 -15.34 0.98
CA LEU A 88 7.07 -16.65 1.28
C LEU A 88 5.65 -16.79 0.74
N THR A 89 5.30 -16.06 -0.32
CA THR A 89 3.94 -16.08 -0.87
C THR A 89 3.55 -17.48 -1.37
N ASP A 90 2.31 -17.90 -1.09
CA ASP A 90 1.68 -19.10 -1.65
C ASP A 90 2.45 -20.38 -1.30
N ASN A 91 2.67 -20.65 -0.01
CA ASN A 91 3.45 -21.79 0.49
C ASN A 91 2.67 -22.83 1.28
N LEU A 92 1.34 -22.67 1.39
CA LEU A 92 0.48 -23.52 2.23
C LEU A 92 0.83 -23.41 3.73
N ILE A 93 1.34 -22.25 4.15
CA ILE A 93 1.69 -21.97 5.54
C ILE A 93 0.40 -21.96 6.35
N HIS A 94 0.34 -22.81 7.38
CA HIS A 94 -0.75 -22.77 8.36
C HIS A 94 -0.25 -22.36 9.75
N TYR A 95 1.05 -22.55 10.04
CA TYR A 95 1.63 -22.23 11.33
C TYR A 95 2.99 -21.53 11.22
N ILE A 96 3.17 -20.46 11.99
CA ILE A 96 4.43 -19.74 12.15
C ILE A 96 4.71 -19.63 13.65
N SER A 97 5.82 -20.23 14.08
CA SER A 97 6.28 -20.21 15.47
C SER A 97 6.66 -18.81 15.92
N THR A 98 6.53 -18.54 17.23
CA THR A 98 6.84 -17.24 17.84
C THR A 98 8.30 -16.83 17.67
N ASN A 99 9.20 -17.78 17.46
CA ASN A 99 10.63 -17.54 17.25
C ASN A 99 11.05 -17.53 15.78
N ALA A 100 10.12 -17.71 14.83
CA ALA A 100 10.44 -17.93 13.42
C ALA A 100 11.33 -16.84 12.81
N PHE A 101 11.11 -15.58 13.21
CA PHE A 101 11.84 -14.45 12.65
C PHE A 101 12.99 -13.94 13.53
N LEU A 102 13.27 -14.60 14.66
CA LEU A 102 14.21 -14.12 15.69
C LEU A 102 15.62 -13.83 15.15
N GLU A 103 16.12 -14.66 14.23
CA GLU A 103 17.48 -14.55 13.71
C GLU A 103 17.60 -13.63 12.47
N PHE A 104 16.49 -13.07 11.98
CA PHE A 104 16.47 -12.19 10.80
C PHE A 104 16.86 -10.74 11.14
N LYS A 105 18.09 -10.55 11.61
CA LYS A 105 18.60 -9.25 12.15
C LYS A 105 18.59 -8.09 11.15
N TYR A 106 18.55 -8.36 9.85
CA TYR A 106 18.63 -7.34 8.79
C TYR A 106 17.35 -7.21 7.95
N LEU A 107 16.30 -7.95 8.31
CA LEU A 107 15.06 -7.98 7.54
C LEU A 107 14.36 -6.62 7.55
N MET A 108 13.98 -6.16 6.37
CA MET A 108 13.26 -4.91 6.14
C MET A 108 11.94 -5.16 5.40
N THR A 109 11.84 -6.26 4.65
CA THR A 109 10.66 -6.61 3.87
C THR A 109 10.27 -8.06 4.10
N LEU A 110 9.03 -8.27 4.52
CA LEU A 110 8.43 -9.59 4.71
C LEU A 110 7.14 -9.69 3.90
N ASP A 111 7.01 -10.76 3.12
CA ASP A 111 5.80 -11.09 2.39
C ASP A 111 5.33 -12.50 2.77
N VAL A 112 4.19 -12.56 3.47
CA VAL A 112 3.47 -13.77 3.88
C VAL A 112 2.04 -13.63 3.37
N SER A 113 1.92 -13.73 2.04
CA SER A 113 0.69 -13.54 1.29
C SER A 113 0.19 -14.86 0.72
N LYS A 114 -1.11 -14.92 0.41
CA LYS A 114 -1.77 -16.09 -0.19
C LYS A 114 -1.62 -17.36 0.65
N GLU A 115 -1.73 -17.23 1.96
CA GLU A 115 -1.72 -18.33 2.92
C GLU A 115 -3.13 -18.54 3.50
N PRO A 116 -4.03 -19.27 2.79
CA PRO A 116 -5.44 -19.35 3.15
C PRO A 116 -5.70 -20.06 4.49
N ASN A 117 -4.77 -20.91 4.93
CA ASN A 117 -4.88 -21.68 6.18
C ASN A 117 -4.05 -21.08 7.32
N LEU A 118 -3.47 -19.89 7.14
CA LEU A 118 -2.61 -19.27 8.13
C LEU A 118 -3.39 -18.83 9.37
N ASN A 119 -3.03 -19.41 10.51
CA ASN A 119 -3.59 -19.01 11.80
C ASN A 119 -3.15 -17.58 12.16
N ILE A 120 -4.10 -16.63 12.09
CA ILE A 120 -3.85 -15.21 12.32
C ILE A 120 -3.32 -14.89 13.72
N THR A 121 -3.75 -15.63 14.74
CA THR A 121 -3.31 -15.45 16.13
C THR A 121 -1.85 -15.88 16.29
N MET A 122 -1.47 -17.01 15.69
CA MET A 122 -0.07 -17.47 15.71
C MET A 122 0.83 -16.53 14.91
N LEU A 123 0.36 -16.06 13.74
CA LEU A 123 1.07 -15.04 12.98
C LEU A 123 1.32 -13.81 13.84
N GLN A 124 0.28 -13.24 14.48
CA GLN A 124 0.42 -12.08 15.36
C GLN A 124 1.52 -12.27 16.42
N GLN A 125 1.56 -13.43 17.08
CA GLN A 125 2.58 -13.73 18.08
C GLN A 125 3.99 -13.81 17.46
N SER A 126 4.13 -14.36 16.27
CA SER A 126 5.42 -14.43 15.56
C SER A 126 5.99 -13.05 15.20
N LEU A 127 5.13 -12.03 14.99
CA LEU A 127 5.57 -10.67 14.65
C LEU A 127 6.39 -10.00 15.76
N TYR A 128 6.29 -10.45 17.02
CA TYR A 128 7.17 -9.98 18.10
C TYR A 128 8.66 -10.28 17.87
N SER A 129 8.97 -11.32 17.09
CA SER A 129 10.35 -11.69 16.77
C SER A 129 10.94 -10.88 15.59
N LEU A 130 10.15 -10.00 14.96
CA LEU A 130 10.63 -9.16 13.86
C LEU A 130 11.49 -7.99 14.36
N PRO A 131 12.50 -7.56 13.58
CA PRO A 131 13.26 -6.34 13.86
C PRO A 131 12.45 -5.08 13.48
N VAL A 132 11.34 -4.80 14.18
CA VAL A 132 10.36 -3.76 13.80
C VAL A 132 10.90 -2.33 13.63
N ARG A 133 12.10 -2.03 14.15
CA ARG A 133 12.75 -0.71 14.07
C ARG A 133 13.31 -0.37 12.68
N GLN A 134 13.52 -1.37 11.83
CA GLN A 134 14.05 -1.21 10.47
C GLN A 134 13.10 -1.73 9.38
N MET A 135 11.96 -2.30 9.79
CA MET A 135 10.96 -2.79 8.85
C MET A 135 10.49 -1.63 7.98
N SER A 136 10.46 -1.86 6.67
CA SER A 136 10.07 -0.88 5.67
C SER A 136 8.75 -1.28 5.01
N PHE A 137 8.55 -2.58 4.76
CA PHE A 137 7.35 -3.06 4.09
C PHE A 137 6.92 -4.44 4.58
N ILE A 138 5.62 -4.61 4.82
CA ILE A 138 5.02 -5.88 5.24
C ILE A 138 3.80 -6.17 4.36
N GLN A 139 3.75 -7.39 3.83
CA GLN A 139 2.69 -7.80 2.93
C GLN A 139 2.01 -9.06 3.46
N PHE A 140 0.69 -8.93 3.64
CA PHE A 140 -0.22 -9.97 4.13
C PHE A 140 -1.43 -10.11 3.18
N SER A 141 -1.19 -10.00 1.88
CA SER A 141 -2.24 -9.93 0.88
C SER A 141 -2.79 -11.31 0.56
N GLY A 142 -4.07 -11.45 0.22
CA GLY A 142 -4.60 -12.73 -0.25
C GLY A 142 -4.72 -13.84 0.79
N ASN A 143 -4.61 -13.55 2.09
CA ASN A 143 -4.72 -14.56 3.16
C ASN A 143 -6.17 -14.94 3.51
N GLY A 144 -7.15 -14.32 2.85
CA GLY A 144 -8.57 -14.63 3.03
C GLY A 144 -9.18 -14.17 4.35
N TRP A 145 -8.48 -13.30 5.09
CA TRP A 145 -8.93 -12.83 6.40
C TRP A 145 -10.19 -11.96 6.31
N ARG A 146 -11.17 -12.24 7.16
CA ARG A 146 -12.43 -11.48 7.24
C ARG A 146 -12.38 -10.34 8.25
N THR A 147 -11.56 -10.50 9.29
CA THR A 147 -11.34 -9.54 10.36
C THR A 147 -9.88 -9.61 10.80
N LEU A 148 -9.41 -8.56 11.47
CA LEU A 148 -8.14 -8.56 12.19
C LEU A 148 -8.43 -8.42 13.69
N PRO A 149 -7.70 -9.15 14.56
CA PRO A 149 -7.69 -8.84 16.00
C PRO A 149 -7.32 -7.38 16.23
N THR A 150 -7.97 -6.69 17.16
CA THR A 150 -7.72 -5.25 17.44
C THR A 150 -6.29 -4.96 17.88
N ASN A 151 -5.62 -5.95 18.47
CA ASN A 151 -4.23 -5.90 18.90
C ASN A 151 -3.25 -6.54 17.89
N PHE A 152 -3.68 -6.86 16.66
CA PHE A 152 -2.86 -7.55 15.66
C PHE A 152 -1.51 -6.85 15.43
N PHE A 153 -1.49 -5.51 15.43
CA PHE A 153 -0.29 -4.72 15.23
C PHE A 153 0.42 -4.28 16.52
N LEU A 154 0.01 -4.78 17.69
CA LEU A 154 0.69 -4.51 18.97
C LEU A 154 2.23 -4.71 18.92
N PRO A 155 2.78 -5.72 18.21
CA PRO A 155 4.23 -5.87 18.06
C PRO A 155 4.97 -4.66 17.47
N PHE A 156 4.26 -3.78 16.74
CA PHE A 156 4.83 -2.60 16.07
C PHE A 156 4.88 -1.34 16.95
N ILE A 157 4.41 -1.40 18.19
CA ILE A 157 4.35 -0.24 19.10
C ILE A 157 5.71 0.47 19.25
N ASN A 158 6.82 -0.27 19.15
CA ASN A 158 8.20 0.24 19.28
C ASN A 158 8.87 0.59 17.92
N SER A 159 8.10 0.68 16.83
CA SER A 159 8.60 1.05 15.51
C SER A 159 8.75 2.57 15.37
N TYR A 160 9.54 3.22 16.23
CA TYR A 160 9.64 4.69 16.30
C TYR A 160 10.71 5.34 15.42
N ARG A 161 11.53 4.55 14.72
CA ARG A 161 12.69 5.06 13.96
C ARG A 161 12.45 5.18 12.46
N THR A 162 11.58 4.35 11.90
CA THR A 162 11.43 4.21 10.45
C THR A 162 9.97 4.20 10.07
N SER A 163 9.64 4.94 9.01
CA SER A 163 8.32 4.89 8.42
C SER A 163 8.18 3.60 7.62
N PHE A 164 7.08 2.88 7.81
CA PHE A 164 6.86 1.60 7.12
C PHE A 164 5.51 1.56 6.43
N SER A 165 5.30 0.56 5.59
CA SER A 165 4.08 0.37 4.82
C SER A 165 3.53 -1.04 5.03
N ILE A 166 2.20 -1.16 5.13
CA ILE A 166 1.50 -2.44 5.25
C ILE A 166 0.57 -2.61 4.04
N SER A 167 0.58 -3.79 3.44
CA SER A 167 -0.38 -4.20 2.42
C SER A 167 -1.20 -5.40 2.89
N LEU A 168 -2.51 -5.20 2.96
CA LEU A 168 -3.55 -6.17 3.30
C LEU A 168 -4.50 -6.42 2.11
N THR A 169 -4.03 -6.16 0.89
CA THR A 169 -4.88 -6.26 -0.30
C THR A 169 -5.42 -7.66 -0.55
N ARG A 170 -6.54 -7.77 -1.26
CA ARG A 170 -7.11 -9.07 -1.67
C ARG A 170 -7.44 -10.00 -0.50
N ASN A 171 -7.72 -9.45 0.68
CA ASN A 171 -8.32 -10.21 1.78
C ASN A 171 -9.85 -10.11 1.68
N LYS A 172 -10.56 -10.45 2.77
CA LYS A 172 -12.02 -10.39 2.86
C LYS A 172 -12.46 -9.46 4.00
N LEU A 173 -11.61 -8.48 4.36
CA LEU A 173 -11.84 -7.61 5.50
C LEU A 173 -13.14 -6.84 5.32
N GLN A 174 -14.01 -6.83 6.34
CA GLN A 174 -15.33 -6.19 6.26
C GLN A 174 -15.38 -4.82 6.91
N SER A 175 -14.44 -4.54 7.81
CA SER A 175 -14.31 -3.28 8.52
C SER A 175 -12.86 -3.05 8.93
N ILE A 176 -12.55 -1.79 9.25
CA ILE A 176 -11.31 -1.39 9.89
C ILE A 176 -11.65 -0.65 11.18
N ASP A 177 -11.06 -1.10 12.28
CA ASP A 177 -11.25 -0.57 13.63
C ASP A 177 -10.09 0.35 14.01
N SER A 178 -10.42 1.51 14.59
CA SER A 178 -9.45 2.53 14.99
C SER A 178 -8.39 2.03 15.99
N LYS A 179 -8.70 0.99 16.77
CA LYS A 179 -7.76 0.39 17.74
C LYS A 179 -6.50 -0.18 17.08
N LEU A 180 -6.58 -0.56 15.81
CA LEU A 180 -5.40 -1.03 15.05
C LEU A 180 -4.31 0.04 14.96
N PHE A 181 -4.71 1.33 14.91
CA PHE A 181 -3.77 2.44 14.73
C PHE A 181 -3.07 2.88 16.02
N LEU A 182 -3.57 2.46 17.19
CA LEU A 182 -2.92 2.73 18.49
C LEU A 182 -1.47 2.25 18.55
N PHE A 183 -1.13 1.24 17.73
CA PHE A 183 0.19 0.61 17.71
C PHE A 183 1.02 0.98 16.47
N LEU A 184 0.47 1.73 15.52
CA LEU A 184 1.05 1.99 14.20
C LEU A 184 1.62 3.40 14.08
N LEU A 185 2.47 3.80 15.03
CA LEU A 185 2.93 5.18 15.19
C LEU A 185 3.76 5.74 14.01
N ASN A 186 4.29 4.89 13.13
CA ASN A 186 5.06 5.30 11.94
C ASN A 186 4.58 4.65 10.64
N LEU A 187 3.32 4.21 10.61
CA LEU A 187 2.73 3.68 9.39
C LEU A 187 2.54 4.81 8.37
N LYS A 188 3.31 4.77 7.28
CA LYS A 188 3.20 5.72 6.16
C LYS A 188 2.09 5.35 5.20
N THR A 189 2.03 4.07 4.82
CA THR A 189 1.08 3.59 3.80
C THR A 189 0.31 2.41 4.34
N LEU A 190 -1.02 2.49 4.24
CA LEU A 190 -1.91 1.37 4.48
C LEU A 190 -2.67 1.07 3.19
N ASN A 191 -2.39 -0.10 2.61
CA ASN A 191 -3.10 -0.57 1.43
C ASN A 191 -4.12 -1.67 1.80
N LEU A 192 -5.39 -1.34 1.62
CA LEU A 192 -6.56 -2.17 1.92
C LEU A 192 -7.39 -2.44 0.67
N ALA A 193 -6.85 -2.17 -0.52
CA ALA A 193 -7.59 -2.36 -1.76
C ALA A 193 -8.04 -3.81 -1.96
N TRP A 194 -9.13 -4.01 -2.69
CA TRP A 194 -9.68 -5.35 -2.98
C TRP A 194 -10.02 -6.12 -1.71
N ASN A 195 -10.82 -5.52 -0.82
CA ASN A 195 -11.37 -6.17 0.36
C ASN A 195 -12.89 -6.13 0.30
N SER A 196 -13.56 -6.36 1.44
CA SER A 196 -15.01 -6.25 1.56
C SER A 196 -15.44 -5.15 2.54
N ILE A 197 -14.63 -4.09 2.65
CA ILE A 197 -14.77 -3.07 3.68
C ILE A 197 -16.00 -2.21 3.40
N LYS A 198 -16.86 -2.08 4.40
CA LYS A 198 -18.02 -1.18 4.38
C LYS A 198 -17.83 0.00 5.33
N ASN A 199 -17.28 -0.28 6.51
CA ASN A 199 -17.12 0.69 7.59
C ASN A 199 -15.64 0.93 7.86
N VAL A 200 -15.25 2.20 7.92
CA VAL A 200 -13.86 2.64 8.13
C VAL A 200 -13.83 3.59 9.32
N THR A 201 -13.16 3.20 10.41
CA THR A 201 -12.86 4.11 11.52
C THR A 201 -11.35 4.28 11.65
N LEU A 202 -10.91 5.55 11.71
CA LEU A 202 -9.50 5.95 11.61
C LEU A 202 -9.06 6.88 12.74
N GLU A 203 -9.76 6.86 13.87
CA GLU A 203 -9.30 7.58 15.06
C GLU A 203 -7.85 7.14 15.37
N ASN A 204 -7.00 8.10 15.68
CA ASN A 204 -5.57 7.88 15.96
C ASN A 204 -4.71 7.38 14.78
N ALA A 205 -5.21 7.37 13.54
CA ALA A 205 -4.40 7.10 12.34
C ALA A 205 -3.48 8.28 11.98
N ILE A 206 -2.80 8.83 12.98
CA ILE A 206 -2.05 10.10 12.90
C ILE A 206 -0.85 10.03 11.96
N SER A 207 -0.27 8.84 11.77
CA SER A 207 0.96 8.62 11.00
C SER A 207 0.71 8.41 9.51
N VAL A 208 -0.51 8.01 9.14
CA VAL A 208 -0.85 7.55 7.79
C VAL A 208 -0.77 8.71 6.80
N ARG A 209 0.00 8.52 5.73
CA ARG A 209 0.14 9.45 4.61
C ARG A 209 -0.58 8.98 3.36
N VAL A 210 -0.67 7.68 3.16
CA VAL A 210 -1.31 7.06 2.01
C VAL A 210 -2.29 6.00 2.50
N LEU A 211 -3.57 6.21 2.20
CA LEU A 211 -4.63 5.25 2.48
C LEU A 211 -5.26 4.82 1.17
N ASN A 212 -5.15 3.53 0.86
CA ASN A 212 -5.77 2.95 -0.33
C ASN A 212 -6.92 2.01 0.08
N LEU A 213 -8.14 2.40 -0.27
CA LEU A 213 -9.40 1.70 -0.03
C LEU A 213 -10.09 1.33 -1.35
N ASN A 214 -9.38 1.33 -2.47
CA ASN A 214 -9.96 1.01 -3.78
C ASN A 214 -10.62 -0.37 -3.81
N SER A 215 -11.67 -0.54 -4.62
CA SER A 215 -12.32 -1.84 -4.83
C SER A 215 -12.77 -2.45 -3.50
N ASN A 216 -13.63 -1.71 -2.80
CA ASN A 216 -14.30 -2.11 -1.55
C ASN A 216 -15.80 -1.84 -1.67
N PHE A 217 -16.54 -1.90 -0.55
CA PHE A 217 -17.99 -1.66 -0.51
C PHE A 217 -18.35 -0.48 0.39
N VAL A 218 -17.48 0.54 0.45
CA VAL A 218 -17.74 1.76 1.21
C VAL A 218 -18.92 2.49 0.57
N ARG A 219 -19.93 2.85 1.37
CA ARG A 219 -21.16 3.51 0.91
C ARG A 219 -21.23 4.98 1.28
N ASP A 220 -20.60 5.33 2.39
CA ASP A 220 -20.59 6.68 2.94
C ASP A 220 -19.14 7.13 3.08
N ILE A 221 -18.87 8.42 2.87
CA ILE A 221 -17.54 8.99 3.14
C ILE A 221 -17.19 8.77 4.62
N PRO A 222 -16.03 8.18 4.95
CA PRO A 222 -15.61 8.01 6.33
C PRO A 222 -15.57 9.34 7.10
N VAL A 223 -15.88 9.31 8.39
CA VAL A 223 -15.74 10.50 9.23
C VAL A 223 -14.25 10.77 9.46
N TRP A 224 -13.75 11.90 8.96
CA TRP A 224 -12.34 12.30 9.10
C TRP A 224 -12.11 13.30 10.23
N CYS A 225 -13.15 14.02 10.61
CA CYS A 225 -13.08 15.15 11.54
C CYS A 225 -13.57 14.72 12.91
N GLY A 226 -12.76 14.94 13.93
CA GLY A 226 -13.12 14.76 15.33
C GLY A 226 -13.71 16.04 15.94
N PRO A 227 -13.80 16.10 17.28
CA PRO A 227 -14.30 17.27 18.00
C PRO A 227 -13.59 18.57 17.59
N ARG A 228 -14.36 19.65 17.48
CA ARG A 228 -13.88 20.99 17.04
C ARG A 228 -13.26 21.00 15.63
N ASN A 229 -13.73 20.10 14.74
CA ASN A 229 -13.25 19.96 13.37
C ASN A 229 -11.76 19.62 13.24
N LYS A 230 -11.15 19.09 14.31
CA LYS A 230 -9.77 18.65 14.25
C LYS A 230 -9.68 17.35 13.47
N THR A 231 -8.82 17.29 12.47
CA THR A 231 -8.58 16.07 11.69
C THR A 231 -8.02 14.94 12.55
N MET A 232 -8.54 13.73 12.32
CA MET A 232 -8.04 12.50 12.94
C MET A 232 -6.85 11.88 12.18
N VAL A 233 -6.62 12.36 10.95
CA VAL A 233 -5.59 11.87 10.02
C VAL A 233 -4.72 13.04 9.52
N PRO A 234 -4.03 13.77 10.41
CA PRO A 234 -3.33 15.02 10.08
C PRO A 234 -2.25 14.89 9.00
N ASN A 235 -1.68 13.71 8.79
CA ASN A 235 -0.61 13.50 7.82
C ASN A 235 -1.08 12.90 6.49
N LEU A 236 -2.39 12.70 6.29
CA LEU A 236 -2.92 12.07 5.08
C LEU A 236 -2.70 12.97 3.86
N GLN A 237 -2.03 12.44 2.85
CA GLN A 237 -1.67 13.11 1.61
C GLN A 237 -2.30 12.48 0.38
N LYS A 238 -2.58 11.17 0.42
CA LYS A 238 -3.17 10.45 -0.70
C LYS A 238 -4.29 9.54 -0.20
N LEU A 239 -5.48 9.74 -0.74
CA LEU A 239 -6.66 8.96 -0.43
C LEU A 239 -7.23 8.38 -1.72
N TYR A 240 -7.31 7.05 -1.76
CA TYR A 240 -7.88 6.32 -2.88
C TYR A 240 -9.14 5.59 -2.43
N LEU A 241 -10.28 5.97 -3.02
CA LEU A 241 -11.62 5.45 -2.76
C LEU A 241 -12.28 5.00 -4.07
N SER A 242 -11.49 4.69 -5.11
CA SER A 242 -12.02 4.29 -6.41
C SER A 242 -12.78 2.97 -6.31
N ASP A 243 -13.73 2.74 -7.21
CA ASP A 243 -14.45 1.45 -7.28
C ASP A 243 -15.04 1.07 -5.92
N ASN A 244 -15.85 1.98 -5.38
CA ASN A 244 -16.62 1.78 -4.16
C ASN A 244 -18.11 2.00 -4.47
N SER A 245 -18.95 2.09 -3.44
CA SER A 245 -20.38 2.29 -3.59
C SER A 245 -20.85 3.64 -3.03
N ILE A 246 -19.98 4.65 -3.02
CA ILE A 246 -20.28 5.94 -2.42
C ILE A 246 -21.30 6.68 -3.28
N ALA A 247 -22.42 7.10 -2.68
CA ALA A 247 -23.52 7.72 -3.42
C ALA A 247 -23.66 9.23 -3.18
N GLU A 248 -23.18 9.70 -2.03
CA GLU A 248 -23.36 11.05 -1.55
C GLU A 248 -22.07 11.59 -0.95
N MET A 249 -21.85 12.88 -1.14
CA MET A 249 -20.87 13.68 -0.42
C MET A 249 -21.36 15.13 -0.38
N ASP A 250 -20.91 15.85 0.62
CA ASP A 250 -21.27 17.23 0.91
C ASP A 250 -20.02 18.08 1.21
N SER A 251 -20.21 19.37 1.45
CA SER A 251 -19.13 20.31 1.81
C SER A 251 -18.43 19.98 3.13
N PHE A 252 -18.96 19.07 3.95
CA PHE A 252 -18.34 18.62 5.19
C PHE A 252 -17.53 17.33 5.03
N SER A 253 -17.72 16.60 3.93
CA SER A 253 -17.19 15.25 3.71
C SER A 253 -15.67 15.16 3.75
N PHE A 254 -14.95 16.20 3.32
CA PHE A 254 -13.48 16.21 3.36
C PHE A 254 -12.88 17.44 4.05
N ARG A 255 -13.72 18.23 4.74
CA ARG A 255 -13.40 19.59 5.26
C ARG A 255 -12.14 19.73 6.10
N CYS A 256 -11.68 18.66 6.75
CA CYS A 256 -10.53 18.71 7.66
C CYS A 256 -9.29 18.04 7.06
N LEU A 257 -9.30 17.66 5.78
CA LEU A 257 -8.18 17.01 5.10
C LEU A 257 -7.27 18.02 4.37
N GLY A 258 -6.91 19.13 5.03
CA GLY A 258 -6.15 20.23 4.41
C GLY A 258 -4.77 19.85 3.83
N ASN A 259 -4.18 18.73 4.25
CA ASN A 259 -2.90 18.19 3.75
C ASN A 259 -3.06 17.20 2.57
N LEU A 260 -4.30 16.90 2.17
CA LEU A 260 -4.58 15.95 1.11
C LEU A 260 -4.14 16.54 -0.23
N LYS A 261 -3.32 15.79 -0.97
CA LYS A 261 -2.77 16.19 -2.27
C LYS A 261 -3.40 15.46 -3.44
N ILE A 262 -3.78 14.20 -3.22
CA ILE A 262 -4.41 13.35 -4.22
C ILE A 262 -5.65 12.72 -3.62
N LEU A 263 -6.77 12.92 -4.31
CA LEU A 263 -8.04 12.29 -4.01
C LEU A 263 -8.53 11.54 -5.25
N ASN A 264 -8.74 10.23 -5.11
CA ASN A 264 -9.37 9.43 -6.17
C ASN A 264 -10.74 8.92 -5.70
N LEU A 265 -11.77 9.31 -6.44
CA LEU A 265 -13.18 9.00 -6.26
C LEU A 265 -13.78 8.36 -7.53
N ASP A 266 -12.94 7.82 -8.42
CA ASP A 266 -13.38 7.20 -9.66
C ASP A 266 -14.34 6.03 -9.39
N ALA A 267 -15.23 5.76 -10.34
CA ALA A 267 -16.11 4.59 -10.31
C ALA A 267 -16.88 4.44 -8.98
N ASN A 268 -17.51 5.53 -8.53
CA ASN A 268 -18.48 5.52 -7.45
C ASN A 268 -19.91 5.75 -8.00
N ASN A 269 -20.88 5.91 -7.11
CA ASN A 269 -22.30 6.01 -7.42
C ASN A 269 -22.87 7.40 -7.19
N PHE A 270 -22.04 8.46 -7.26
CA PHE A 270 -22.48 9.83 -7.01
C PHE A 270 -23.63 10.23 -7.92
N ARG A 271 -24.64 10.89 -7.35
CA ARG A 271 -25.76 11.48 -8.10
C ARG A 271 -25.63 12.99 -8.26
N THR A 272 -25.05 13.65 -7.26
CA THR A 272 -24.89 15.09 -7.20
C THR A 272 -23.47 15.44 -6.76
N LEU A 273 -22.87 16.46 -7.36
CA LEU A 273 -21.72 17.17 -6.81
C LEU A 273 -22.19 18.54 -6.33
N GLN A 274 -22.09 18.80 -5.02
CA GLN A 274 -22.53 20.05 -4.41
C GLN A 274 -21.48 21.14 -4.54
N SER A 275 -21.91 22.39 -4.51
CA SER A 275 -21.03 23.56 -4.46
C SER A 275 -20.03 23.43 -3.31
N ASN A 276 -18.77 23.76 -3.55
CA ASN A 276 -17.73 23.81 -2.53
C ASN A 276 -17.47 22.47 -1.80
N THR A 277 -17.83 21.33 -2.40
CA THR A 277 -17.57 19.99 -1.83
C THR A 277 -16.09 19.79 -1.46
N PHE A 278 -15.19 20.40 -2.23
CA PHE A 278 -13.74 20.24 -2.09
C PHE A 278 -13.00 21.50 -1.58
N SER A 279 -13.70 22.60 -1.28
CA SER A 279 -13.07 23.93 -1.09
C SER A 279 -12.09 24.02 0.06
N GLU A 280 -12.25 23.18 1.09
CA GLU A 280 -11.36 23.13 2.26
C GLU A 280 -10.10 22.28 2.02
N LEU A 281 -9.97 21.63 0.87
CA LEU A 281 -8.81 20.81 0.52
C LEU A 281 -7.65 21.68 0.01
N GLN A 282 -7.08 22.47 0.91
CA GLN A 282 -6.09 23.52 0.61
C GLN A 282 -4.84 23.03 -0.15
N SER A 283 -4.45 21.76 0.02
CA SER A 283 -3.28 21.18 -0.66
C SER A 283 -3.62 20.27 -1.85
N LEU A 284 -4.90 20.18 -2.25
CA LEU A 284 -5.34 19.21 -3.25
C LEU A 284 -4.88 19.62 -4.63
N ASN A 285 -3.97 18.82 -5.16
CA ASN A 285 -3.33 19.03 -6.44
C ASN A 285 -3.99 18.21 -7.56
N THR A 286 -4.40 16.97 -7.23
CA THR A 286 -4.97 16.04 -8.20
C THR A 286 -6.29 15.46 -7.71
N LEU A 287 -7.34 15.62 -8.51
CA LEU A 287 -8.66 15.03 -8.28
C LEU A 287 -9.04 14.10 -9.43
N TYR A 288 -9.34 12.85 -9.07
CA TYR A 288 -9.95 11.88 -9.98
C TYR A 288 -11.41 11.65 -9.57
N ILE A 289 -12.34 11.88 -10.49
CA ILE A 289 -13.77 11.66 -10.31
C ILE A 289 -14.42 11.24 -11.65
N SER A 290 -13.78 10.28 -12.30
CA SER A 290 -14.21 9.65 -13.55
C SER A 290 -15.15 8.46 -13.28
N GLU A 291 -15.85 8.00 -14.32
CA GLU A 291 -16.67 6.78 -14.28
C GLU A 291 -17.82 6.79 -13.25
N ASN A 292 -18.26 7.96 -12.79
CA ASN A 292 -19.44 8.15 -11.96
C ASN A 292 -20.71 8.26 -12.82
N THR A 293 -21.05 7.16 -13.48
CA THR A 293 -22.12 7.07 -14.50
C THR A 293 -23.54 7.42 -14.01
N ARG A 294 -23.73 7.53 -12.68
CA ARG A 294 -25.01 7.92 -12.05
C ARG A 294 -25.14 9.41 -11.80
N LEU A 295 -24.12 10.19 -12.14
CA LEU A 295 -24.06 11.62 -11.87
C LEU A 295 -25.06 12.37 -12.76
N LYS A 296 -25.96 13.14 -12.13
CA LYS A 296 -27.04 13.87 -12.81
C LYS A 296 -26.96 15.37 -12.59
N THR A 297 -26.40 15.79 -11.47
CA THR A 297 -26.43 17.19 -11.03
C THR A 297 -25.03 17.59 -10.61
N ILE A 298 -24.54 18.72 -11.13
CA ILE A 298 -23.31 19.36 -10.68
C ILE A 298 -23.67 20.81 -10.44
N GLU A 299 -23.52 21.26 -9.18
CA GLU A 299 -23.77 22.64 -8.80
C GLU A 299 -22.60 23.55 -9.21
N ASP A 300 -22.88 24.85 -9.30
CA ASP A 300 -21.85 25.85 -9.56
C ASP A 300 -20.76 25.74 -8.49
N TYR A 301 -19.49 25.96 -8.87
CA TYR A 301 -18.35 25.86 -7.96
C TYR A 301 -18.14 24.49 -7.32
N ALA A 302 -18.70 23.41 -7.88
CA ALA A 302 -18.53 22.05 -7.33
C ALA A 302 -17.07 21.61 -7.24
N PHE A 303 -16.21 22.03 -8.17
CA PHE A 303 -14.77 21.74 -8.17
C PHE A 303 -13.91 22.82 -7.52
N ASN A 304 -14.51 23.81 -6.85
CA ASN A 304 -13.80 24.92 -6.21
C ASN A 304 -12.68 24.41 -5.29
N VAL A 305 -11.44 24.57 -5.74
CA VAL A 305 -10.20 24.22 -5.05
C VAL A 305 -9.10 25.09 -5.65
N SER A 306 -8.55 26.01 -4.86
CA SER A 306 -7.56 26.97 -5.38
C SER A 306 -6.26 26.32 -5.84
N SER A 307 -5.85 25.20 -5.24
CA SER A 307 -4.59 24.49 -5.51
C SER A 307 -4.69 23.36 -6.54
N LEU A 308 -5.85 23.16 -7.15
CA LEU A 308 -6.09 22.05 -8.06
C LEU A 308 -5.41 22.28 -9.40
N GLN A 309 -4.50 21.36 -9.76
CA GLN A 309 -3.75 21.40 -11.02
C GLN A 309 -4.24 20.36 -12.03
N PHE A 310 -4.68 19.19 -11.57
CA PHE A 310 -5.07 18.08 -12.43
C PHE A 310 -6.46 17.57 -12.05
N LEU A 311 -7.42 17.70 -12.98
CA LEU A 311 -8.78 17.19 -12.83
C LEU A 311 -9.11 16.16 -13.91
N TYR A 312 -9.39 14.93 -13.47
CA TYR A 312 -9.82 13.84 -14.35
C TYR A 312 -11.31 13.53 -14.10
N PHE A 313 -12.15 13.95 -15.04
CA PHE A 313 -13.60 13.82 -15.00
C PHE A 313 -14.11 13.06 -16.25
N THR A 314 -13.47 11.96 -16.60
CA THR A 314 -13.78 11.20 -17.82
C THR A 314 -14.92 10.21 -17.62
N ARG A 315 -15.63 9.84 -18.70
CA ARG A 315 -16.60 8.74 -18.69
C ARG A 315 -17.71 8.87 -17.63
N ASN A 316 -18.08 10.09 -17.24
CA ASN A 316 -19.20 10.32 -16.30
C ASN A 316 -20.56 10.33 -17.01
N HIS A 317 -20.58 10.33 -18.34
CA HIS A 317 -21.79 10.48 -19.17
C HIS A 317 -22.62 11.74 -18.83
N TYR A 318 -21.99 12.75 -18.23
CA TYR A 318 -22.67 13.96 -17.80
C TYR A 318 -23.06 14.84 -19.01
N GLN A 319 -24.26 15.42 -18.97
CA GLN A 319 -24.80 16.31 -20.01
C GLN A 319 -24.67 17.76 -19.56
N PHE A 320 -23.56 18.41 -19.92
CA PHE A 320 -23.28 19.78 -19.46
C PHE A 320 -24.26 20.83 -20.01
N ASN A 321 -25.02 20.55 -21.06
CA ASN A 321 -26.03 21.49 -21.58
C ASN A 321 -27.32 21.50 -20.77
N LYS A 322 -27.57 20.49 -19.94
CA LYS A 322 -28.72 20.41 -19.03
C LYS A 322 -28.25 20.76 -17.63
N GLY A 323 -28.00 22.05 -17.46
CA GLY A 323 -27.70 22.62 -16.17
C GLY A 323 -28.81 22.43 -15.14
N ILE A 324 -28.49 22.78 -13.90
CA ILE A 324 -29.43 22.68 -12.77
C ILE A 324 -30.47 23.82 -12.74
N HIS A 325 -30.25 24.89 -13.52
CA HIS A 325 -31.07 26.09 -13.51
C HIS A 325 -31.14 26.74 -14.90
N TYR A 326 -32.12 27.63 -15.12
CA TYR A 326 -32.43 28.24 -16.43
C TYR A 326 -31.28 29.03 -17.05
N ASN A 327 -30.37 29.58 -16.23
CA ASN A 327 -29.19 30.38 -16.64
C ASN A 327 -27.85 29.66 -16.44
N TYR A 328 -27.85 28.33 -16.49
CA TYR A 328 -26.64 27.56 -16.22
C TYR A 328 -25.49 27.88 -17.18
N ASN A 329 -24.32 28.15 -16.60
CA ASN A 329 -23.08 28.32 -17.34
C ASN A 329 -22.06 27.27 -16.88
N PRO A 330 -21.62 26.34 -17.75
CA PRO A 330 -20.65 25.31 -17.38
C PRO A 330 -19.29 25.87 -16.93
N LYS A 331 -18.95 27.14 -17.25
CA LYS A 331 -17.75 27.80 -16.69
C LYS A 331 -17.79 27.91 -15.17
N ASN A 332 -18.99 28.05 -14.58
CA ASN A 332 -19.12 28.22 -13.14
C ASN A 332 -18.63 26.99 -12.36
N LEU A 333 -18.58 25.82 -12.99
CA LEU A 333 -18.03 24.61 -12.38
C LEU A 333 -16.56 24.75 -12.01
N PHE A 334 -15.79 25.50 -12.82
CA PHE A 334 -14.32 25.60 -12.75
C PHE A 334 -13.83 27.00 -12.36
N MET A 335 -14.74 27.97 -12.16
CA MET A 335 -14.39 29.38 -11.96
C MET A 335 -13.42 29.63 -10.79
N GLN A 336 -13.39 28.73 -9.80
CA GLN A 336 -12.52 28.83 -8.63
C GLN A 336 -11.37 27.82 -8.64
N CYS A 337 -10.87 27.47 -9.83
CA CYS A 337 -9.70 26.61 -10.04
C CYS A 337 -8.61 27.37 -10.83
N PRO A 338 -7.98 28.42 -10.25
CA PRO A 338 -7.06 29.30 -10.97
C PRO A 338 -5.75 28.62 -11.40
N ASP A 339 -5.35 27.54 -10.73
CA ASP A 339 -4.09 26.82 -11.00
C ASP A 339 -4.28 25.57 -11.88
N LEU A 340 -5.44 25.43 -12.54
CA LEU A 340 -5.81 24.20 -13.26
C LEU A 340 -5.01 24.04 -14.58
N GLU A 341 -3.95 23.23 -14.52
CA GLU A 341 -3.06 22.95 -15.67
C GLU A 341 -3.67 21.94 -16.66
N GLN A 342 -4.41 20.95 -16.16
CA GLN A 342 -4.96 19.88 -16.99
C GLN A 342 -6.38 19.48 -16.54
N LEU A 343 -7.29 19.43 -17.51
CA LEU A 343 -8.63 18.89 -17.36
C LEU A 343 -8.92 17.88 -18.45
N ASP A 344 -9.20 16.66 -18.04
CA ASP A 344 -9.70 15.62 -18.93
C ASP A 344 -11.18 15.37 -18.67
N MET A 345 -12.02 15.78 -19.62
CA MET A 345 -13.47 15.52 -19.64
C MET A 345 -13.87 14.61 -20.79
N SER A 346 -12.91 13.86 -21.35
CA SER A 346 -13.19 12.94 -22.45
C SER A 346 -14.30 11.94 -22.09
N TYR A 347 -15.04 11.51 -23.10
CA TYR A 347 -16.15 10.56 -22.95
C TYR A 347 -17.29 11.04 -22.04
N ASN A 348 -17.50 12.36 -21.95
CA ASN A 348 -18.78 12.96 -21.53
C ASN A 348 -19.62 13.39 -22.73
N ASN A 349 -20.88 13.77 -22.49
CA ASN A 349 -21.75 14.29 -23.54
C ASN A 349 -21.57 15.81 -23.66
N LEU A 350 -20.49 16.21 -24.33
CA LEU A 350 -20.17 17.60 -24.63
C LEU A 350 -20.84 18.01 -25.96
N GLN A 351 -21.81 18.92 -25.89
CA GLN A 351 -22.35 19.56 -27.09
C GLN A 351 -21.35 20.61 -27.61
N PRO A 352 -21.40 20.99 -28.90
CA PRO A 352 -20.45 21.93 -29.50
C PRO A 352 -20.36 23.27 -28.75
N GLU A 353 -21.48 23.86 -28.38
CA GLU A 353 -21.57 25.14 -27.64
C GLU A 353 -20.88 25.06 -26.27
N THR A 354 -21.12 23.97 -25.53
CA THR A 354 -20.46 23.73 -24.24
C THR A 354 -18.96 23.53 -24.40
N SER A 355 -18.55 22.87 -25.49
CA SER A 355 -17.13 22.64 -25.79
C SER A 355 -16.40 23.97 -26.03
N ILE A 356 -17.03 24.91 -26.72
CA ILE A 356 -16.49 26.27 -26.93
C ILE A 356 -16.36 27.00 -25.59
N ILE A 357 -17.44 27.03 -24.80
CA ILE A 357 -17.48 27.69 -23.49
C ILE A 357 -16.39 27.14 -22.56
N ILE A 358 -16.18 25.83 -22.56
CA ILE A 358 -15.14 25.18 -21.76
C ILE A 358 -13.74 25.47 -22.32
N SER A 359 -13.56 25.46 -23.64
CA SER A 359 -12.26 25.76 -24.26
C SER A 359 -11.76 27.17 -23.91
N GLU A 360 -12.66 28.13 -23.77
CA GLU A 360 -12.33 29.49 -23.33
C GLU A 360 -11.80 29.57 -21.89
N ILE A 361 -12.01 28.54 -21.05
CA ILE A 361 -11.40 28.46 -19.72
C ILE A 361 -9.91 28.16 -19.84
N TYR A 362 -9.50 27.40 -20.86
CA TYR A 362 -8.11 26.94 -21.08
C TYR A 362 -7.22 27.94 -21.80
N PHE A 363 -7.80 28.86 -22.57
CA PHE A 363 -7.04 29.86 -23.32
C PHE A 363 -6.80 31.17 -22.54
N VAL A 364 -7.23 31.25 -21.28
CA VAL A 364 -6.94 32.39 -20.38
C VAL A 364 -5.77 32.02 -19.46
N HIS A 365 -4.60 31.76 -20.05
CA HIS A 365 -3.30 31.81 -19.38
C HIS A 365 -2.25 32.40 -20.29
#